data_AF-A7T8J9-F1
#
_entry.id   AF-A7T8J9-F1
#
_cell.length_a   1.000
_cell.length_b   1.000
_cell.length_c   1.000
_cell.angle_alpha   90.00
_cell.angle_beta   90.00
_cell.angle_gamma   90.00
#
_symmetry.space_group_name_H-M   'P 1'
#
loop_
_entity.id
_entity.type
_entity.pdbx_description
1 polymer ?
#
loop_
_entity_poly.entity_id
_entity_poly.type
_entity_poly.pdbx_seq_one_letter_code
_entity_poly.pdbx_strand_id
1 'polypeptide(L)'
;MVVGNLNDTIYVSGNDAGKQHGKNSFIYSNDKGVTWSTSQGILKEHNGYVAHYEGVKDRVYASVKLPSSDYLYYYSKDNGTTWKLDTIGLPHYYGIKTAQKDAFNIKKLGNEYVVAYNSLAVNGAYFKKVTDTKWMPLAFPANSNKINFGFTTIGTTWFALYGSSGGNDNGFSIAKSTDNGKNWEILTKTGLPSTMIPSKLTSNGTDKLFLGAAISVSKSLKEDTLRLFTITNEIQVIHNFIDENKFIKAHEKECQRIALAQPEERILTHISNFRPVKRINDVIRTFALVRKEIPSKLLMVGEGPDRRNAELLAKRLGIKEDVLFLGNSTEVDELLCYTDVFLLPSETESFGFAALEAMAAEAAVISTNTGGLPEVNIHGVTGYLSTIGDVEDMAANTIKILKDDVTLNEFKQRAKAHTKQFSLQNILPVYEEIYESLKEKVN
;
A
#
# COMPACT_ATOMS: atom_id res chain seq x y z
N MET A 1 -11.90 8.50 -4.75
CA MET A 1 -13.27 8.01 -5.04
C MET A 1 -13.98 7.88 -3.70
N VAL A 2 -15.12 8.55 -3.53
CA VAL A 2 -15.94 8.48 -2.31
C VAL A 2 -17.24 7.76 -2.66
N VAL A 3 -17.64 6.79 -1.85
CA VAL A 3 -18.85 5.99 -2.06
C VAL A 3 -19.75 6.13 -0.83
N GLY A 4 -20.99 6.55 -1.05
CA GLY A 4 -22.04 6.63 -0.02
C GLY A 4 -23.25 5.77 -0.40
N ASN A 5 -24.13 5.47 0.56
CA ASN A 5 -25.37 4.75 0.31
C ASN A 5 -26.54 5.35 1.10
N LEU A 6 -27.70 5.48 0.46
CA LEU A 6 -28.99 5.87 1.04
C LEU A 6 -30.11 5.04 0.42
N ASN A 7 -30.89 4.29 1.21
CA ASN A 7 -32.08 3.56 0.75
C ASN A 7 -31.83 2.78 -0.57
N ASP A 8 -30.84 1.89 -0.57
CA ASP A 8 -30.38 1.11 -1.75
C ASP A 8 -29.80 1.92 -2.91
N THR A 9 -29.77 3.25 -2.80
CA THR A 9 -29.11 4.12 -3.78
C THR A 9 -27.63 4.26 -3.43
N ILE A 10 -26.76 3.93 -4.39
CA ILE A 10 -25.31 4.08 -4.27
C ILE A 10 -24.92 5.42 -4.89
N TYR A 11 -24.10 6.21 -4.19
CA TYR A 11 -23.54 7.47 -4.67
C TYR A 11 -22.04 7.30 -4.83
N VAL A 12 -21.48 7.70 -5.97
CA VAL A 12 -20.05 7.65 -6.24
C VAL A 12 -19.57 9.00 -6.75
N SER A 13 -18.51 9.52 -6.14
CA SER A 13 -17.77 10.66 -6.68
C SER A 13 -16.29 10.33 -6.84
N GLY A 14 -15.64 10.89 -7.86
CA GLY A 14 -14.22 10.74 -8.11
C GLY A 14 -13.73 11.77 -9.11
N ASN A 15 -12.43 12.07 -9.07
CA ASN A 15 -11.78 12.80 -10.16
C ASN A 15 -11.71 11.84 -11.36
N ASP A 16 -12.56 12.04 -12.35
CA ASP A 16 -12.45 11.35 -13.61
C ASP A 16 -11.29 12.00 -14.39
N ALA A 17 -10.19 11.28 -14.61
CA ALA A 17 -8.96 11.81 -15.21
C ALA A 17 -9.07 12.13 -16.73
N GLY A 18 -10.29 12.30 -17.25
CA GLY A 18 -10.51 12.54 -18.68
C GLY A 18 -11.90 13.02 -19.08
N LYS A 19 -12.85 13.22 -18.15
CA LYS A 19 -14.18 13.77 -18.46
C LYS A 19 -14.45 15.03 -17.64
N GLN A 20 -14.90 16.09 -18.33
CA GLN A 20 -15.33 17.36 -17.73
C GLN A 20 -16.66 17.24 -16.92
N HIS A 21 -16.87 16.15 -16.19
CA HIS A 21 -17.91 16.14 -15.16
C HIS A 21 -17.34 16.97 -14.01
N GLY A 22 -17.76 18.24 -13.96
CA GLY A 22 -17.15 19.29 -13.14
C GLY A 22 -16.91 18.85 -11.70
N LYS A 23 -15.95 19.49 -11.03
CA LYS A 23 -15.46 19.25 -9.66
C LYS A 23 -16.53 19.10 -8.55
N ASN A 24 -17.81 19.25 -8.89
CA ASN A 24 -18.97 19.27 -8.01
C ASN A 24 -20.07 18.26 -8.37
N SER A 25 -19.90 17.38 -9.38
CA SER A 25 -20.87 16.34 -9.75
C SER A 25 -20.52 14.95 -9.19
N PHE A 26 -21.54 14.12 -8.98
CA PHE A 26 -21.41 12.71 -8.61
C PHE A 26 -22.35 11.87 -9.46
N ILE A 27 -22.08 10.58 -9.58
CA ILE A 27 -22.99 9.62 -10.18
C ILE A 27 -23.72 8.86 -9.08
N TYR A 28 -24.95 8.43 -9.35
CA TYR A 28 -25.71 7.59 -8.44
C TYR A 28 -26.42 6.47 -9.18
N SER A 29 -26.72 5.40 -8.45
CA SER A 29 -27.41 4.22 -8.95
C SER A 29 -28.49 3.81 -7.96
N ASN A 30 -29.74 3.74 -8.43
CA ASN A 30 -30.90 3.31 -7.63
C ASN A 30 -31.12 1.78 -7.67
N ASP A 31 -30.30 1.06 -8.44
CA ASP A 31 -30.44 -0.38 -8.72
C ASP A 31 -29.16 -1.14 -8.39
N LYS A 32 -28.47 -0.72 -7.32
CA LYS A 32 -27.28 -1.38 -6.77
C LYS A 32 -26.10 -1.49 -7.75
N GLY A 33 -25.96 -0.49 -8.62
CA GLY A 33 -24.83 -0.31 -9.52
C GLY A 33 -25.05 -0.82 -10.95
N VAL A 34 -26.26 -1.24 -11.31
CA VAL A 34 -26.58 -1.74 -12.66
C VAL A 34 -26.68 -0.58 -13.65
N THR A 35 -27.40 0.48 -13.29
CA THR A 35 -27.49 1.71 -14.08
C THR A 35 -27.01 2.92 -13.29
N TRP A 36 -26.43 3.89 -14.00
CA TRP A 36 -25.82 5.07 -13.41
C TRP A 36 -26.43 6.35 -13.99
N SER A 37 -26.83 7.25 -13.10
CA SER A 37 -27.33 8.59 -13.42
C SER A 37 -26.33 9.64 -12.94
N THR A 38 -26.20 10.75 -13.66
CA THR A 38 -25.33 11.87 -13.27
C THR A 38 -26.15 12.92 -12.53
N SER A 39 -25.65 13.42 -11.40
CA SER A 39 -26.29 14.53 -10.69
C SER A 39 -26.00 15.88 -11.35
N GLN A 40 -26.85 16.88 -11.11
CA GLN A 40 -26.63 18.25 -11.62
C GLN A 40 -25.44 18.96 -10.96
N GLY A 41 -24.83 18.34 -9.94
CA GLY A 41 -23.72 18.88 -9.15
C GLY A 41 -24.14 19.90 -8.10
N ILE A 42 -23.27 20.15 -7.12
CA ILE A 42 -23.62 20.94 -5.93
C ILE A 42 -23.79 22.41 -6.25
N LEU A 43 -22.82 23.10 -6.86
CA LEU A 43 -22.93 24.53 -7.19
C LEU A 43 -21.94 24.96 -8.27
N LYS A 44 -22.35 25.89 -9.15
CA LYS A 44 -21.47 26.72 -10.01
C LYS A 44 -20.90 27.95 -9.27
N GLU A 45 -21.45 28.31 -8.11
CA GLU A 45 -21.33 29.66 -7.53
C GLU A 45 -20.09 29.90 -6.63
N HIS A 46 -19.49 28.86 -6.05
CA HIS A 46 -18.42 29.04 -5.04
C HIS A 46 -17.01 28.56 -5.48
N ASN A 47 -16.84 28.14 -6.73
CA ASN A 47 -15.57 27.65 -7.30
C ASN A 47 -14.82 26.61 -6.42
N GLY A 48 -15.56 25.87 -5.58
CA GLY A 48 -15.05 24.80 -4.72
C GLY A 48 -15.09 23.44 -5.40
N TYR A 49 -14.60 22.41 -4.70
CA TYR A 49 -14.75 21.01 -5.09
C TYR A 49 -15.41 20.21 -3.96
N VAL A 50 -16.14 19.17 -4.33
CA VAL A 50 -16.80 18.32 -3.34
C VAL A 50 -15.80 17.30 -2.80
N ALA A 51 -15.58 17.33 -1.49
CA ALA A 51 -14.60 16.49 -0.80
C ALA A 51 -15.21 15.16 -0.31
N HIS A 52 -16.49 15.16 0.10
CA HIS A 52 -17.15 13.98 0.64
C HIS A 52 -18.66 13.99 0.36
N TYR A 53 -19.26 12.80 0.27
CA TYR A 53 -20.71 12.58 0.23
C TYR A 53 -21.10 11.50 1.24
N GLU A 54 -22.24 11.66 1.91
CA GLU A 54 -22.76 10.65 2.82
C GLU A 54 -24.30 10.63 2.83
N GLY A 55 -24.88 9.45 2.70
CA GLY A 55 -26.33 9.24 2.78
C GLY A 55 -26.79 9.02 4.22
N VAL A 56 -27.75 9.82 4.68
CA VAL A 56 -28.35 9.69 6.03
C VAL A 56 -29.86 9.89 5.96
N LYS A 57 -30.63 8.89 6.38
CA LYS A 57 -32.11 8.89 6.43
C LYS A 57 -32.79 9.17 5.07
N ASP A 58 -33.19 10.41 4.84
CA ASP A 58 -33.87 10.93 3.66
C ASP A 58 -33.02 11.97 2.92
N ARG A 59 -31.72 12.07 3.23
CA ARG A 59 -30.83 13.12 2.74
C ARG A 59 -29.48 12.60 2.29
N VAL A 60 -28.92 13.23 1.26
CA VAL A 60 -27.51 13.13 0.89
C VAL A 60 -26.81 14.38 1.39
N TYR A 61 -25.81 14.22 2.25
CA TYR A 61 -24.94 15.30 2.69
C TYR A 61 -23.70 15.38 1.80
N ALA A 62 -23.16 16.58 1.67
CA ALA A 62 -21.90 16.81 0.99
C ALA A 62 -21.06 17.88 1.67
N SER A 63 -19.75 17.64 1.73
CA SER A 63 -18.76 18.64 2.17
C SER A 63 -18.05 19.22 0.95
N VAL A 64 -18.00 20.55 0.87
CA VAL A 64 -17.37 21.28 -0.22
C VAL A 64 -16.15 21.99 0.31
N LYS A 65 -14.97 21.73 -0.24
CA LYS A 65 -13.75 22.49 0.05
C LYS A 65 -13.66 23.68 -0.89
N LEU A 66 -13.53 24.88 -0.32
CA LEU A 66 -13.36 26.11 -1.07
C LEU A 66 -11.89 26.39 -1.36
N PRO A 67 -11.57 27.20 -2.39
CA PRO A 67 -10.19 27.64 -2.66
C PRO A 67 -9.54 28.39 -1.49
N SER A 68 -10.35 29.11 -0.69
CA SER A 68 -9.92 29.74 0.56
C SER A 68 -9.50 28.73 1.64
N SER A 69 -9.72 27.45 1.39
CA SER A 69 -9.60 26.33 2.31
C SER A 69 -10.60 26.35 3.48
N ASP A 70 -11.65 27.17 3.38
CA ASP A 70 -12.87 26.97 4.15
C ASP A 70 -13.66 25.77 3.61
N TYR A 71 -14.67 25.36 4.34
CA TYR A 71 -15.61 24.33 3.92
C TYR A 71 -17.05 24.78 4.06
N LEU A 72 -17.90 24.27 3.18
CA LEU A 72 -19.35 24.40 3.27
C LEU A 72 -19.97 23.01 3.31
N TYR A 73 -21.15 22.96 3.93
CA TYR A 73 -21.94 21.76 4.06
C TYR A 73 -23.27 21.96 3.39
N TYR A 74 -23.67 20.96 2.62
CA TYR A 74 -24.97 20.94 1.98
C TYR A 74 -25.67 19.62 2.24
N TYR A 75 -26.99 19.66 2.17
CA TYR A 75 -27.78 18.45 1.99
C TYR A 75 -28.76 18.58 0.84
N SER A 76 -29.12 17.43 0.26
CA SER A 76 -30.15 17.27 -0.75
C SER A 76 -31.14 16.20 -0.30
N LYS A 77 -32.42 16.39 -0.66
CA LYS A 77 -33.52 15.41 -0.43
C LYS A 77 -33.98 14.72 -1.72
N ASP A 78 -33.41 15.10 -2.86
CA ASP A 78 -33.86 14.76 -4.21
C ASP A 78 -32.68 14.32 -5.08
N ASN A 79 -31.79 13.50 -4.49
CA ASN A 79 -30.62 12.91 -5.15
C ASN A 79 -29.68 13.93 -5.81
N GLY A 80 -29.54 15.10 -5.20
CA GLY A 80 -28.66 16.17 -5.64
C GLY A 80 -29.23 17.04 -6.76
N THR A 81 -30.55 17.03 -6.97
CA THR A 81 -31.23 17.96 -7.87
C THR A 81 -31.28 19.36 -7.25
N THR A 82 -31.57 19.45 -5.95
CA THR A 82 -31.50 20.69 -5.17
C THR A 82 -30.62 20.51 -3.93
N TRP A 83 -29.89 21.58 -3.58
CA TRP A 83 -28.97 21.60 -2.45
C TRP A 83 -29.32 22.75 -1.50
N LYS A 84 -29.28 22.46 -0.20
CA LYS A 84 -29.51 23.43 0.88
C LYS A 84 -28.25 23.55 1.73
N LEU A 85 -27.81 24.78 1.99
CA LEU A 85 -26.69 25.07 2.87
C LEU A 85 -27.03 24.68 4.32
N ASP A 86 -26.13 23.96 4.99
CA ASP A 86 -26.31 23.44 6.34
C ASP A 86 -25.05 23.59 7.19
N THR A 87 -24.68 24.83 7.47
CA THR A 87 -23.45 25.19 8.20
C THR A 87 -23.73 25.80 9.58
N ILE A 88 -24.99 25.97 9.97
CA ILE A 88 -25.37 26.64 11.23
C ILE A 88 -24.80 25.87 12.43
N GLY A 89 -23.97 26.52 13.24
CA GLY A 89 -23.32 25.92 14.42
C GLY A 89 -21.96 25.29 14.16
N LEU A 90 -21.50 25.22 12.91
CA LEU A 90 -20.13 24.88 12.58
C LEU A 90 -19.21 26.10 12.68
N PRO A 91 -17.93 25.93 13.01
CA PRO A 91 -16.98 27.03 13.05
C PRO A 91 -16.70 27.55 11.63
N HIS A 92 -16.48 28.87 11.54
CA HIS A 92 -16.00 29.54 10.33
C HIS A 92 -14.53 29.90 10.50
N TYR A 93 -13.66 29.53 9.56
CA TYR A 93 -12.21 29.67 9.69
C TYR A 93 -11.61 30.74 8.77
N TYR A 94 -12.33 31.85 8.59
CA TYR A 94 -11.85 32.98 7.79
C TYR A 94 -10.52 33.53 8.36
N GLY A 95 -9.46 33.46 7.55
CA GLY A 95 -8.17 34.10 7.85
C GLY A 95 -7.16 33.30 8.69
N ILE A 96 -7.43 32.04 9.05
CA ILE A 96 -6.49 31.20 9.83
C ILE A 96 -5.45 30.52 8.91
N LYS A 97 -4.16 30.48 9.26
CA LYS A 97 -3.11 29.89 8.40
C LYS A 97 -3.01 28.35 8.47
N THR A 98 -3.11 27.75 7.28
CA THR A 98 -2.63 26.45 6.76
C THR A 98 -2.94 25.09 7.44
N ALA A 99 -3.03 24.94 8.76
CA ALA A 99 -3.23 23.60 9.38
C ALA A 99 -4.70 23.24 9.68
N GLN A 100 -5.56 24.23 9.94
CA GLN A 100 -6.99 24.02 10.29
C GLN A 100 -7.92 24.05 9.05
N LYS A 101 -7.34 23.98 7.87
CA LYS A 101 -7.94 24.31 6.56
C LYS A 101 -8.37 23.09 5.74
N ASP A 102 -8.30 21.90 6.32
CA ASP A 102 -8.77 20.70 5.63
C ASP A 102 -10.29 20.56 5.67
N ALA A 103 -10.83 19.94 4.62
CA ALA A 103 -12.25 19.67 4.55
C ALA A 103 -12.61 18.69 5.67
N PHE A 104 -13.69 19.00 6.38
CA PHE A 104 -14.23 18.05 7.32
C PHE A 104 -14.87 16.89 6.55
N ASN A 105 -14.58 15.67 7.00
CA ASN A 105 -15.25 14.45 6.56
C ASN A 105 -16.69 14.43 7.08
N ILE A 106 -17.57 13.73 6.37
CA ILE A 106 -18.93 13.45 6.83
C ILE A 106 -19.05 11.96 7.07
N LYS A 107 -19.75 11.56 8.12
CA LYS A 107 -20.12 10.17 8.32
C LYS A 107 -21.50 10.07 8.94
N LYS A 108 -22.26 9.04 8.60
CA LYS A 108 -23.51 8.74 9.29
C LYS A 108 -23.22 8.09 10.65
N LEU A 109 -24.03 8.44 11.63
CA LEU A 109 -24.07 7.79 12.94
C LEU A 109 -25.47 7.22 13.14
N GLY A 110 -25.60 5.91 12.93
CA GLY A 110 -26.88 5.25 12.80
C GLY A 110 -27.69 5.81 11.62
N ASN A 111 -29.01 5.84 11.79
CA ASN A 111 -29.93 6.25 10.73
C ASN A 111 -30.44 7.68 10.87
N GLU A 112 -30.13 8.37 11.97
CA GLU A 112 -30.72 9.69 12.27
C GLU A 112 -29.71 10.81 12.45
N TYR A 113 -28.41 10.48 12.57
CA TYR A 113 -27.39 11.45 12.90
C TYR A 113 -26.30 11.47 11.85
N VAL A 114 -25.71 12.65 11.71
CA VAL A 114 -24.56 12.91 10.87
C VAL A 114 -23.47 13.54 11.74
N VAL A 115 -22.22 13.15 11.50
CA VAL A 115 -21.05 13.75 12.11
C VAL A 115 -20.18 14.38 11.03
N ALA A 116 -19.75 15.61 11.30
CA ALA A 116 -18.77 16.37 10.55
C ALA A 116 -17.48 16.38 11.37
N TYR A 117 -16.35 15.94 10.82
CA TYR A 117 -15.10 15.92 11.58
C TYR A 117 -13.85 16.21 10.74
N ASN A 118 -12.91 16.94 11.33
CA ASN A 118 -11.58 17.19 10.78
C ASN A 118 -10.53 16.74 11.80
N SER A 119 -9.65 15.86 11.35
CA SER A 119 -8.57 15.26 12.12
C SER A 119 -7.49 16.28 12.51
N LEU A 120 -7.36 17.39 11.79
CA LEU A 120 -6.40 18.46 12.04
C LEU A 120 -6.95 19.63 12.88
N ALA A 121 -8.25 19.65 13.18
CA ALA A 121 -8.89 20.74 13.92
C ALA A 121 -9.01 20.42 15.43
N VAL A 122 -8.61 21.35 16.29
CA VAL A 122 -8.83 21.29 17.74
C VAL A 122 -10.34 21.39 18.00
N ASN A 123 -10.92 20.45 18.74
CA ASN A 123 -12.38 20.31 18.87
C ASN A 123 -13.09 20.21 17.50
N GLY A 124 -12.44 19.52 16.56
CA GLY A 124 -12.81 19.46 15.16
C GLY A 124 -13.94 18.52 14.81
N ALA A 125 -14.82 18.12 15.73
CA ALA A 125 -15.93 17.22 15.43
C ALA A 125 -17.26 17.75 15.95
N TYR A 126 -18.27 17.69 15.09
CA TYR A 126 -19.60 18.22 15.31
C TYR A 126 -20.61 17.19 14.84
N PHE A 127 -21.71 17.06 15.56
CA PHE A 127 -22.78 16.15 15.20
C PHE A 127 -24.11 16.89 15.15
N LYS A 128 -25.07 16.26 14.48
CA LYS A 128 -26.41 16.81 14.33
C LYS A 128 -27.40 15.69 14.05
N LYS A 129 -28.60 15.76 14.63
CA LYS A 129 -29.73 14.95 14.17
C LYS A 129 -30.24 15.54 12.85
N VAL A 130 -30.50 14.73 11.83
CA VAL A 130 -30.85 15.24 10.49
C VAL A 130 -32.07 16.17 10.45
N THR A 131 -32.94 16.12 11.46
CA THR A 131 -34.12 16.98 11.61
C THR A 131 -33.81 18.35 12.22
N ASP A 132 -32.67 18.49 12.89
CA ASP A 132 -32.33 19.70 13.62
C ASP A 132 -31.84 20.79 12.65
N THR A 133 -31.69 22.01 13.15
CA THR A 133 -31.22 23.15 12.36
C THR A 133 -29.77 23.52 12.65
N LYS A 134 -29.19 23.01 13.73
CA LYS A 134 -27.89 23.44 14.25
C LYS A 134 -26.97 22.24 14.53
N TRP A 135 -25.72 22.36 14.13
CA TRP A 135 -24.63 21.46 14.50
C TRP A 135 -24.17 21.72 15.93
N MET A 136 -23.90 20.65 16.67
CA MET A 136 -23.41 20.68 18.05
C MET A 136 -22.00 20.13 18.13
N PRO A 137 -21.09 20.73 18.92
CA PRO A 137 -19.77 20.17 19.14
C PRO A 137 -19.86 18.82 19.86
N LEU A 138 -19.00 17.87 19.49
CA LEU A 138 -18.80 16.64 20.26
C LEU A 138 -17.86 16.91 21.44
N ALA A 139 -18.28 16.51 22.63
CA ALA A 139 -17.49 16.65 23.85
C ALA A 139 -16.70 15.36 24.13
N PHE A 140 -15.46 15.28 23.62
CA PHE A 140 -14.57 14.16 23.95
C PHE A 140 -14.00 14.30 25.38
N PRO A 141 -13.57 13.19 26.01
CA PRO A 141 -12.88 13.23 27.31
C PRO A 141 -11.64 14.14 27.27
N ALA A 142 -11.29 14.76 28.40
CA ALA A 142 -10.13 15.66 28.52
C ALA A 142 -8.81 14.95 28.13
N ASN A 143 -7.85 15.71 27.58
CA ASN A 143 -6.59 15.25 26.94
C ASN A 143 -6.71 14.72 25.48
N SER A 144 -7.88 14.81 24.86
CA SER A 144 -8.13 14.47 23.44
C SER A 144 -7.74 15.59 22.46
N ASN A 145 -6.63 16.30 22.70
CA ASN A 145 -6.31 17.54 21.97
C ASN A 145 -5.89 17.34 20.50
N LYS A 146 -5.81 16.09 20.00
CA LYS A 146 -5.40 15.79 18.62
C LYS A 146 -6.08 14.51 18.07
N ILE A 147 -6.58 14.65 16.84
CA ILE A 147 -6.88 13.70 15.75
C ILE A 147 -7.95 12.60 15.98
N ASN A 148 -9.17 12.85 15.49
CA ASN A 148 -10.23 11.85 15.30
C ASN A 148 -9.99 11.03 14.02
N PHE A 149 -9.84 9.71 14.13
CA PHE A 149 -9.57 8.78 13.03
C PHE A 149 -10.83 8.11 12.46
N GLY A 150 -11.97 8.23 13.15
CA GLY A 150 -13.25 7.76 12.58
C GLY A 150 -14.36 7.59 13.60
N PHE A 151 -15.57 7.52 13.07
CA PHE A 151 -16.80 7.30 13.81
C PHE A 151 -17.55 6.08 13.26
N THR A 152 -18.26 5.34 14.09
CA THR A 152 -19.17 4.27 13.64
C THR A 152 -20.25 4.00 14.70
N THR A 153 -21.20 3.13 14.41
CA THR A 153 -22.24 2.72 15.36
C THR A 153 -22.43 1.21 15.42
N ILE A 154 -22.82 0.70 16.58
CA ILE A 154 -23.41 -0.64 16.75
C ILE A 154 -24.75 -0.44 17.45
N GLY A 155 -25.85 -0.81 16.78
CA GLY A 155 -27.18 -0.43 17.25
C GLY A 155 -27.30 1.09 17.47
N THR A 156 -27.66 1.50 18.68
CA THR A 156 -27.74 2.91 19.10
C THR A 156 -26.45 3.44 19.71
N THR A 157 -25.47 2.58 19.97
CA THR A 157 -24.20 2.96 20.59
C THR A 157 -23.24 3.52 19.55
N TRP A 158 -22.69 4.69 19.84
CA TRP A 158 -21.72 5.36 18.99
C TRP A 158 -20.31 5.01 19.43
N PHE A 159 -19.41 4.91 18.47
CA PHE A 159 -18.00 4.66 18.72
C PHE A 159 -17.16 5.67 17.97
N ALA A 160 -16.09 6.12 18.62
CA ALA A 160 -15.11 7.05 18.07
C ALA A 160 -13.71 6.52 18.34
N LEU A 161 -12.83 6.70 17.35
CA LEU A 161 -11.40 6.46 17.44
C LEU A 161 -10.70 7.81 17.38
N TYR A 162 -9.87 8.15 18.38
CA TYR A 162 -9.17 9.43 18.48
C TYR A 162 -7.77 9.27 19.11
N GLY A 163 -6.82 10.16 18.86
CA GLY A 163 -5.45 9.98 19.36
C GLY A 163 -4.38 10.99 18.95
N SER A 164 -3.36 11.17 19.80
CA SER A 164 -2.16 11.97 19.53
C SER A 164 -1.05 11.13 18.90
N SER A 165 -0.52 11.56 17.75
CA SER A 165 0.78 11.09 17.27
C SER A 165 1.88 11.59 18.22
N GLY A 166 2.59 10.70 18.94
CA GLY A 166 3.87 11.03 19.60
C GLY A 166 4.03 10.76 21.10
N GLY A 167 3.41 9.72 21.67
CA GLY A 167 3.68 9.26 23.06
C GLY A 167 4.05 7.77 23.12
N ASN A 168 4.70 7.36 24.22
CA ASN A 168 5.15 5.97 24.45
C ASN A 168 4.01 4.94 24.68
N ASP A 169 2.77 5.41 24.86
CA ASP A 169 1.57 4.59 24.72
C ASP A 169 1.04 4.79 23.29
N ASN A 170 0.82 3.73 22.51
CA ASN A 170 0.25 3.78 21.15
C ASN A 170 -0.91 4.77 21.04
N GLY A 171 -0.64 6.01 20.63
CA GLY A 171 -1.33 7.23 21.09
C GLY A 171 -2.80 7.43 20.72
N PHE A 172 -3.57 6.38 20.43
CA PHE A 172 -5.00 6.38 20.18
C PHE A 172 -5.85 6.04 21.41
N SER A 173 -7.17 6.12 21.29
CA SER A 173 -8.19 5.76 22.26
C SER A 173 -9.46 5.43 21.49
N ILE A 174 -10.20 4.45 21.98
CA ILE A 174 -11.53 4.11 21.46
C ILE A 174 -12.49 4.50 22.57
N ALA A 175 -13.54 5.26 22.25
CA ALA A 175 -14.61 5.53 23.20
C ALA A 175 -15.96 5.14 22.63
N LYS A 176 -16.87 4.77 23.52
CA LYS A 176 -18.29 4.56 23.21
C LYS A 176 -19.15 5.67 23.82
N SER A 177 -20.29 5.94 23.20
CA SER A 177 -21.34 6.80 23.74
C SER A 177 -22.69 6.15 23.54
N THR A 178 -23.49 6.08 24.60
CA THR A 178 -24.84 5.49 24.60
C THR A 178 -25.94 6.56 24.64
N ASP A 179 -25.57 7.84 24.67
CA ASP A 179 -26.48 8.98 24.82
C ASP A 179 -26.38 10.00 23.68
N ASN A 180 -26.06 9.49 22.48
CA ASN A 180 -25.90 10.25 21.24
C ASN A 180 -24.76 11.29 21.30
N GLY A 181 -23.62 10.90 21.85
CA GLY A 181 -22.39 11.68 21.83
C GLY A 181 -22.29 12.75 22.92
N LYS A 182 -23.18 12.75 23.92
CA LYS A 182 -23.14 13.70 25.04
C LYS A 182 -22.06 13.30 26.05
N ASN A 183 -21.96 12.01 26.37
CA ASN A 183 -20.93 11.44 27.23
C ASN A 183 -20.20 10.32 26.50
N TRP A 184 -18.90 10.19 26.78
CA TRP A 184 -18.01 9.20 26.17
C TRP A 184 -17.25 8.41 27.23
N GLU A 185 -17.34 7.10 27.15
CA GLU A 185 -16.60 6.15 27.99
C GLU A 185 -15.42 5.58 27.20
N ILE A 186 -14.21 5.71 27.73
CA ILE A 186 -13.00 5.15 27.10
C ILE A 186 -13.00 3.63 27.29
N LEU A 187 -12.84 2.91 26.20
CA LEU A 187 -12.77 1.46 26.21
C LEU A 187 -11.36 0.97 26.53
N THR A 188 -11.27 -0.17 27.20
CA THR A 188 -9.98 -0.84 27.38
C THR A 188 -9.43 -1.29 26.03
N LYS A 189 -8.11 -1.21 25.89
CA LYS A 189 -7.36 -1.74 24.74
C LYS A 189 -6.79 -3.13 25.02
N THR A 190 -7.20 -3.77 26.12
CA THR A 190 -6.81 -5.15 26.42
C THR A 190 -7.02 -6.00 25.18
N GLY A 191 -5.91 -6.53 24.65
CA GLY A 191 -5.94 -7.36 23.46
C GLY A 191 -5.49 -6.77 22.14
N LEU A 192 -5.42 -5.45 22.05
CA LEU A 192 -4.78 -4.82 20.88
C LEU A 192 -3.26 -5.00 21.00
N PRO A 193 -2.49 -5.20 19.91
CA PRO A 193 -1.05 -5.36 20.01
C PRO A 193 -0.46 -4.06 20.53
N SER A 194 0.62 -4.21 21.29
CA SER A 194 1.42 -3.10 21.78
C SER A 194 2.08 -2.29 20.66
N THR A 195 1.96 -2.67 19.38
CA THR A 195 2.50 -1.93 18.22
C THR A 195 1.43 -1.37 17.27
N MET A 196 0.15 -1.70 17.44
CA MET A 196 -0.89 -1.29 16.48
C MET A 196 -1.25 0.18 16.62
N ILE A 197 -1.33 0.86 15.47
CA ILE A 197 -1.87 2.21 15.37
C ILE A 197 -2.97 2.21 14.30
N PRO A 198 -4.25 2.22 14.71
CA PRO A 198 -5.36 2.14 13.77
C PRO A 198 -5.53 3.43 12.97
N SER A 199 -5.83 3.26 11.69
CA SER A 199 -6.10 4.31 10.73
C SER A 199 -7.58 4.59 10.48
N LYS A 200 -8.43 3.60 10.76
CA LYS A 200 -9.86 3.65 10.49
C LYS A 200 -10.63 2.87 11.54
N LEU A 201 -11.83 3.35 11.87
CA LEU A 201 -12.82 2.63 12.66
C LEU A 201 -14.07 2.37 11.83
N THR A 202 -14.55 1.12 11.84
CA THR A 202 -15.81 0.72 11.21
C THR A 202 -16.51 -0.35 12.05
N SER A 203 -17.76 -0.69 11.71
CA SER A 203 -18.52 -1.77 12.34
C SER A 203 -19.31 -2.56 11.30
N ASN A 204 -19.83 -3.72 11.69
CA ASN A 204 -20.88 -4.42 10.92
C ASN A 204 -22.30 -3.92 11.27
N GLY A 205 -22.41 -2.93 12.17
CA GLY A 205 -23.67 -2.35 12.63
C GLY A 205 -24.41 -3.16 13.71
N THR A 206 -24.03 -4.42 13.96
CA THR A 206 -24.76 -5.34 14.85
C THR A 206 -24.04 -5.64 16.16
N ASP A 207 -22.77 -6.01 16.11
CA ASP A 207 -22.05 -6.56 17.27
C ASP A 207 -20.52 -6.45 17.21
N LYS A 208 -19.94 -6.02 16.08
CA LYS A 208 -18.48 -5.98 15.90
C LYS A 208 -17.97 -4.62 15.46
N LEU A 209 -16.88 -4.19 16.08
CA LEU A 209 -16.02 -3.09 15.63
C LEU A 209 -14.82 -3.67 14.89
N PHE A 210 -14.35 -2.94 13.89
CA PHE A 210 -13.14 -3.26 13.15
C PHE A 210 -12.25 -2.02 13.10
N LEU A 211 -10.97 -2.24 13.34
CA LEU A 211 -9.91 -1.26 13.17
C LEU A 211 -9.14 -1.56 11.89
N GLY A 212 -8.91 -0.56 11.04
CA GLY A 212 -8.08 -0.70 9.84
C GLY A 212 -6.66 -0.22 10.09
N ALA A 213 -5.64 -0.95 9.64
CA ALA A 213 -4.24 -0.52 9.67
C ALA A 213 -3.64 -0.53 8.25
N ALA A 214 -2.62 0.29 8.00
CA ALA A 214 -1.89 0.33 6.74
C ALA A 214 -0.56 -0.42 6.90
N ILE A 215 -0.28 -1.34 5.98
CA ILE A 215 0.98 -2.09 5.95
C ILE A 215 1.77 -1.76 4.68
N SER A 216 3.09 -1.80 4.78
CA SER A 216 4.05 -1.70 3.68
C SER A 216 4.96 -2.92 3.68
N VAL A 217 5.34 -3.38 2.49
CA VAL A 217 6.21 -4.56 2.33
C VAL A 217 7.70 -4.26 2.52
N SER A 218 8.07 -3.00 2.71
CA SER A 218 9.45 -2.56 2.98
C SER A 218 9.48 -1.20 3.67
N LYS A 219 10.61 -0.86 4.29
CA LYS A 219 10.84 0.48 4.85
C LYS A 219 10.92 1.52 3.74
N SER A 220 11.59 1.19 2.64
CA SER A 220 11.69 2.10 1.49
C SER A 220 10.32 2.49 0.93
N LEU A 221 9.40 1.52 0.75
CA LEU A 221 8.05 1.82 0.27
C LEU A 221 7.25 2.66 1.28
N LYS A 222 7.45 2.42 2.58
CA LYS A 222 6.86 3.27 3.63
C LYS A 222 7.36 4.71 3.50
N GLU A 223 8.66 4.91 3.38
CA GLU A 223 9.26 6.24 3.25
C GLU A 223 8.81 6.96 1.99
N ASP A 224 8.78 6.27 0.84
CA ASP A 224 8.25 6.83 -0.41
C ASP A 224 6.78 7.20 -0.31
N THR A 225 5.98 6.37 0.37
CA THR A 225 4.57 6.66 0.60
C THR A 225 4.40 7.92 1.46
N LEU A 226 5.16 8.05 2.55
CA LEU A 226 5.14 9.23 3.42
C LEU A 226 5.65 10.50 2.73
N ARG A 227 6.58 10.35 1.78
CA ARG A 227 7.15 11.46 1.00
C ARG A 227 6.20 11.96 -0.09
N LEU A 228 5.55 11.03 -0.81
CA LEU A 228 4.70 11.34 -1.97
C LEU A 228 3.27 11.70 -1.59
N PHE A 229 2.78 11.19 -0.45
CA PHE A 229 1.41 11.38 0.00
C PHE A 229 1.37 11.97 1.42
N THR A 230 0.42 12.86 1.66
CA THR A 230 0.13 13.35 3.02
C THR A 230 -0.62 12.28 3.79
N ILE A 231 0.12 11.30 4.32
CA ILE A 231 -0.42 10.24 5.16
C ILE A 231 -0.22 10.63 6.63
N THR A 232 -1.31 10.77 7.36
CA THR A 232 -1.30 11.01 8.81
C THR A 232 -1.33 9.72 9.62
N ASN A 233 -1.54 8.59 8.94
CA ASN A 233 -1.65 7.27 9.54
C ASN A 233 -0.28 6.60 9.64
N GLU A 234 -0.05 5.88 10.73
CA GLU A 234 1.15 5.07 10.81
C GLU A 234 1.06 3.89 9.85
N ILE A 235 2.16 3.67 9.13
CA ILE A 235 2.34 2.53 8.22
C ILE A 235 3.28 1.55 8.92
N GLN A 236 2.79 0.33 9.19
CA GLN A 236 3.64 -0.75 9.69
C GLN A 236 4.39 -1.40 8.54
N VAL A 237 5.64 -1.82 8.77
CA VAL A 237 6.42 -2.56 7.77
C VAL A 237 6.34 -4.04 8.10
N ILE A 238 5.82 -4.83 7.17
CA ILE A 238 5.79 -6.29 7.25
C ILE A 238 6.31 -6.80 5.92
N HIS A 239 7.52 -7.34 5.92
CA HIS A 239 8.15 -7.87 4.71
C HIS A 239 7.31 -9.00 4.09
N ASN A 240 7.47 -9.19 2.79
CA ASN A 240 6.91 -10.37 2.15
C ASN A 240 7.59 -11.64 2.67
N PHE A 241 6.91 -12.77 2.52
CA PHE A 241 7.40 -14.07 2.97
C PHE A 241 7.63 -15.05 1.83
N ILE A 242 8.50 -16.02 2.07
CA ILE A 242 8.80 -17.11 1.14
C ILE A 242 8.50 -18.47 1.76
N ASP A 243 7.95 -19.38 0.94
CA ASP A 243 7.77 -20.79 1.31
C ASP A 243 9.01 -21.57 0.89
N GLU A 244 9.98 -21.65 1.80
CA GLU A 244 11.28 -22.30 1.58
C GLU A 244 11.12 -23.78 1.16
N ASN A 245 10.03 -24.44 1.56
CA ASN A 245 9.80 -25.85 1.22
C ASN A 245 9.65 -26.09 -0.27
N LYS A 246 9.15 -25.10 -1.04
CA LYS A 246 9.04 -25.22 -2.51
C LYS A 246 10.43 -25.35 -3.14
N PHE A 247 11.35 -24.49 -2.71
CA PHE A 247 12.72 -24.46 -3.22
C PHE A 247 13.55 -25.65 -2.76
N ILE A 248 13.34 -26.14 -1.53
CA ILE A 248 13.96 -27.38 -1.04
C ILE A 248 13.52 -28.56 -1.93
N LYS A 249 12.23 -28.71 -2.19
CA LYS A 249 11.71 -29.79 -3.06
C LYS A 249 12.18 -29.69 -4.50
N ALA A 250 12.29 -28.47 -5.03
CA ALA A 250 12.83 -28.26 -6.37
C ALA A 250 14.30 -28.70 -6.45
N HIS A 251 15.09 -28.49 -5.39
CA HIS A 251 16.49 -28.92 -5.32
C HIS A 251 16.67 -30.42 -5.07
N GLU A 252 15.70 -31.09 -4.45
CA GLU A 252 15.68 -32.56 -4.30
C GLU A 252 15.48 -33.28 -5.63
N LYS A 253 14.79 -32.65 -6.60
CA LYS A 253 14.80 -33.12 -7.99
C LYS A 253 16.17 -32.80 -8.56
N GLU A 254 16.84 -33.79 -9.14
CA GLU A 254 18.13 -33.56 -9.78
C GLU A 254 17.98 -32.52 -10.90
N CYS A 255 18.46 -31.30 -10.65
CA CYS A 255 18.42 -30.21 -11.61
C CYS A 255 19.40 -30.57 -12.72
N GLN A 256 18.89 -31.04 -13.86
CA GLN A 256 19.66 -31.53 -15.02
C GLN A 256 20.34 -30.37 -15.75
N ARG A 257 21.28 -29.73 -15.07
CA ARG A 257 22.00 -28.53 -15.53
C ARG A 257 22.67 -28.73 -16.88
N ILE A 258 23.09 -29.96 -17.17
CA ILE A 258 23.71 -30.34 -18.44
C ILE A 258 22.82 -30.10 -19.67
N ALA A 259 21.50 -29.98 -19.48
CA ALA A 259 20.57 -29.61 -20.54
C ALA A 259 20.67 -28.13 -20.95
N LEU A 260 21.24 -27.26 -20.11
CA LEU A 260 21.30 -25.81 -20.32
C LEU A 260 22.72 -25.27 -20.49
N ALA A 261 23.70 -25.85 -19.79
CA ALA A 261 25.08 -25.37 -19.78
C ALA A 261 26.08 -26.52 -19.66
N GLN A 262 27.27 -26.34 -20.22
CA GLN A 262 28.39 -27.28 -20.02
C GLN A 262 28.86 -27.26 -18.55
N PRO A 263 29.56 -28.31 -18.06
CA PRO A 263 30.01 -28.39 -16.67
C PRO A 263 30.84 -27.20 -16.19
N GLU A 264 31.65 -26.61 -17.08
CA GLU A 264 32.49 -25.44 -16.83
C GLU A 264 31.77 -24.09 -16.96
N GLU A 265 30.56 -24.08 -17.54
CA GLU A 265 29.79 -22.85 -17.74
C GLU A 265 28.99 -22.48 -16.50
N ARG A 266 29.00 -21.19 -16.13
CA ARG A 266 28.14 -20.63 -15.09
C ARG A 266 26.78 -20.22 -15.64
N ILE A 267 25.75 -20.22 -14.81
CA ILE A 267 24.40 -19.81 -15.20
C ILE A 267 24.02 -18.55 -14.44
N LEU A 268 23.81 -17.47 -15.19
CA LEU A 268 23.21 -16.25 -14.68
C LEU A 268 21.73 -16.25 -15.04
N THR A 269 20.89 -15.76 -14.14
CA THR A 269 19.44 -15.74 -14.38
C THR A 269 18.85 -14.39 -14.05
N HIS A 270 17.88 -13.97 -14.86
CA HIS A 270 17.02 -12.83 -14.58
C HIS A 270 15.57 -13.22 -14.80
N ILE A 271 14.72 -12.89 -13.82
CA ILE A 271 13.28 -13.15 -13.88
C ILE A 271 12.53 -11.84 -13.63
N SER A 272 11.73 -11.38 -14.59
CA SER A 272 10.85 -10.22 -14.41
C SER A 272 9.75 -10.12 -15.48
N ASN A 273 8.97 -9.04 -15.47
CA ASN A 273 7.95 -8.75 -16.47
C ASN A 273 8.45 -7.86 -17.64
N PHE A 274 9.77 -7.76 -17.81
CA PHE A 274 10.46 -7.05 -18.89
C PHE A 274 9.90 -5.65 -19.20
N ARG A 275 9.40 -4.95 -18.16
CA ARG A 275 9.07 -3.54 -18.24
C ARG A 275 10.35 -2.71 -18.19
N PRO A 276 10.35 -1.48 -18.74
CA PRO A 276 11.56 -0.63 -18.76
C PRO A 276 12.20 -0.42 -17.38
N VAL A 277 11.37 -0.32 -16.33
CA VAL A 277 11.82 -0.17 -14.95
C VAL A 277 12.66 -1.35 -14.43
N LYS A 278 12.60 -2.53 -15.08
CA LYS A 278 13.43 -3.70 -14.73
C LYS A 278 14.81 -3.67 -15.39
N ARG A 279 15.03 -2.73 -16.31
CA ARG A 279 16.30 -2.45 -16.97
C ARG A 279 16.98 -3.71 -17.51
N ILE A 280 16.22 -4.56 -18.20
CA ILE A 280 16.73 -5.84 -18.70
C ILE A 280 17.87 -5.69 -19.72
N ASN A 281 18.01 -4.52 -20.33
CA ASN A 281 19.17 -4.21 -21.17
C ASN A 281 20.48 -4.14 -20.35
N ASP A 282 20.42 -3.73 -19.09
CA ASP A 282 21.58 -3.74 -18.19
C ASP A 282 21.97 -5.18 -17.85
N VAL A 283 20.99 -6.09 -17.68
CA VAL A 283 21.25 -7.54 -17.53
C VAL A 283 22.08 -8.06 -18.72
N ILE A 284 21.66 -7.75 -19.95
CA ILE A 284 22.36 -8.19 -21.17
C ILE A 284 23.79 -7.62 -21.22
N ARG A 285 23.98 -6.35 -20.86
CA ARG A 285 25.32 -5.71 -20.89
C ARG A 285 26.23 -6.27 -19.80
N THR A 286 25.71 -6.45 -18.58
CA THR A 286 26.42 -7.06 -17.45
C THR A 286 26.87 -8.46 -17.84
N PHE A 287 25.98 -9.28 -18.37
CA PHE A 287 26.31 -10.62 -18.84
C PHE A 287 27.34 -10.61 -19.97
N ALA A 288 27.26 -9.68 -20.93
CA ALA A 288 28.25 -9.56 -22.00
C ALA A 288 29.68 -9.28 -21.48
N LEU A 289 29.81 -8.58 -20.34
CA LEU A 289 31.10 -8.36 -19.69
C LEU A 289 31.58 -9.60 -18.95
N VAL A 290 30.69 -10.25 -18.18
CA VAL A 290 31.01 -11.49 -17.44
C VAL A 290 31.46 -12.60 -18.40
N ARG A 291 30.75 -12.76 -19.53
CA ARG A 291 30.98 -13.83 -20.52
C ARG A 291 32.36 -13.78 -21.17
N LYS A 292 33.01 -12.61 -21.19
CA LYS A 292 34.38 -12.43 -21.71
C LYS A 292 35.42 -13.09 -20.82
N GLU A 293 35.17 -13.11 -19.51
CA GLU A 293 36.10 -13.62 -18.50
C GLU A 293 35.75 -15.04 -18.08
N ILE A 294 34.45 -15.36 -18.01
CA ILE A 294 33.95 -16.63 -17.48
C ILE A 294 32.98 -17.25 -18.50
N PRO A 295 33.18 -18.51 -18.93
CA PRO A 295 32.20 -19.25 -19.72
C PRO A 295 30.86 -19.28 -19.00
N SER A 296 29.79 -18.81 -19.64
CA SER A 296 28.51 -18.64 -18.97
C SER A 296 27.32 -18.63 -19.94
N LYS A 297 26.15 -18.97 -19.41
CA LYS A 297 24.84 -18.83 -20.05
C LYS A 297 23.98 -17.85 -19.27
N LEU A 298 23.08 -17.15 -19.95
CA LEU A 298 22.10 -16.25 -19.36
C LEU A 298 20.68 -16.76 -19.61
N LEU A 299 19.93 -17.01 -18.54
CA LEU A 299 18.51 -17.32 -18.59
C LEU A 299 17.69 -16.05 -18.38
N MET A 300 16.88 -15.70 -19.37
CA MET A 300 15.95 -14.57 -19.32
C MET A 300 14.52 -15.12 -19.27
N VAL A 301 13.90 -15.09 -18.09
CA VAL A 301 12.54 -15.58 -17.86
C VAL A 301 11.60 -14.39 -17.69
N GLY A 302 10.54 -14.37 -18.48
CA GLY A 302 9.60 -13.27 -18.52
C GLY A 302 9.16 -12.88 -19.93
N GLU A 303 8.17 -12.01 -19.97
CA GLU A 303 7.66 -11.35 -21.16
C GLU A 303 7.39 -9.89 -20.88
N GLY A 304 7.53 -9.04 -21.89
CA GLY A 304 7.23 -7.63 -21.77
C GLY A 304 7.79 -6.76 -22.89
N PRO A 305 7.51 -5.44 -22.84
CA PRO A 305 7.79 -4.52 -23.94
C PRO A 305 9.28 -4.44 -24.33
N ASP A 306 10.20 -4.65 -23.39
CA ASP A 306 11.64 -4.55 -23.69
C ASP A 306 12.27 -5.83 -24.23
N ARG A 307 11.53 -6.95 -24.32
CA ARG A 307 12.06 -8.24 -24.77
C ARG A 307 12.81 -8.12 -26.09
N ARG A 308 12.15 -7.56 -27.12
CA ARG A 308 12.73 -7.40 -28.46
C ARG A 308 14.00 -6.56 -28.45
N ASN A 309 14.04 -5.50 -27.63
CA ASN A 309 15.22 -4.64 -27.52
C ASN A 309 16.40 -5.39 -26.90
N ALA A 310 16.14 -6.21 -25.88
CA ALA A 310 17.15 -7.06 -25.23
C ALA A 310 17.69 -8.13 -26.20
N GLU A 311 16.84 -8.81 -26.97
CA GLU A 311 17.24 -9.79 -27.99
C GLU A 311 18.13 -9.15 -29.07
N LEU A 312 17.74 -7.96 -29.58
CA LEU A 312 18.55 -7.21 -30.54
C LEU A 312 19.88 -6.73 -29.95
N LEU A 313 19.89 -6.36 -28.66
CA LEU A 313 21.11 -5.98 -27.96
C LEU A 313 22.05 -7.17 -27.81
N ALA A 314 21.56 -8.34 -27.42
CA ALA A 314 22.35 -9.57 -27.33
C ALA A 314 22.97 -9.95 -28.69
N LYS A 315 22.20 -9.80 -29.78
CA LYS A 315 22.72 -9.98 -31.15
C LYS A 315 23.82 -8.98 -31.50
N ARG A 316 23.63 -7.69 -31.21
CA ARG A 316 24.63 -6.64 -31.48
C ARG A 316 25.92 -6.84 -30.70
N LEU A 317 25.82 -7.37 -29.48
CA LEU A 317 26.97 -7.67 -28.62
C LEU A 317 27.62 -9.02 -28.94
N GLY A 318 27.07 -9.80 -29.89
CA GLY A 318 27.64 -11.09 -30.31
C GLY A 318 27.44 -12.24 -29.32
N ILE A 319 26.57 -12.08 -28.31
CA ILE A 319 26.35 -13.06 -27.22
C ILE A 319 25.00 -13.79 -27.33
N LYS A 320 24.28 -13.62 -28.45
CA LYS A 320 22.91 -14.14 -28.61
C LYS A 320 22.80 -15.65 -28.32
N GLU A 321 23.77 -16.44 -28.77
CA GLU A 321 23.75 -17.91 -28.62
C GLU A 321 24.01 -18.37 -27.16
N ASP A 322 24.41 -17.45 -26.29
CA ASP A 322 24.59 -17.68 -24.86
C ASP A 322 23.44 -17.13 -24.01
N VAL A 323 22.41 -16.52 -24.64
CA VAL A 323 21.24 -15.96 -23.94
C VAL A 323 19.98 -16.74 -24.33
N LEU A 324 19.35 -17.39 -23.35
CA LEU A 324 18.10 -18.13 -23.52
C LEU A 324 16.91 -17.31 -23.01
N PHE A 325 16.06 -16.87 -23.93
CA PHE A 325 14.79 -16.21 -23.60
C PHE A 325 13.67 -17.25 -23.50
N LEU A 326 13.26 -17.57 -22.29
CA LEU A 326 12.33 -18.67 -22.00
C LEU A 326 10.86 -18.26 -22.00
N GLY A 327 10.56 -16.96 -22.08
CA GLY A 327 9.20 -16.44 -21.92
C GLY A 327 8.70 -16.54 -20.48
N ASN A 328 7.40 -16.38 -20.26
CA ASN A 328 6.81 -16.52 -18.93
C ASN A 328 6.79 -17.99 -18.49
N SER A 329 7.14 -18.25 -17.22
CA SER A 329 7.05 -19.56 -16.60
C SER A 329 6.30 -19.48 -15.28
N THR A 330 5.55 -20.54 -14.96
CA THR A 330 4.93 -20.74 -13.64
C THR A 330 5.81 -21.56 -12.69
N GLU A 331 6.86 -22.21 -13.21
CA GLU A 331 7.78 -23.09 -12.48
C GLU A 331 9.11 -22.36 -12.22
N VAL A 332 8.99 -21.21 -11.54
CA VAL A 332 10.13 -20.32 -11.25
C VAL A 332 11.13 -20.98 -10.31
N ASP A 333 10.66 -21.75 -9.34
CA ASP A 333 11.46 -22.53 -8.40
C ASP A 333 12.34 -23.58 -9.10
N GLU A 334 11.81 -24.29 -10.10
CA GLU A 334 12.59 -25.27 -10.86
C GLU A 334 13.65 -24.59 -11.74
N LEU A 335 13.32 -23.44 -12.35
CA LEU A 335 14.28 -22.67 -13.15
C LEU A 335 15.39 -22.06 -12.31
N LEU A 336 15.07 -21.57 -11.11
CA LEU A 336 16.05 -20.96 -10.22
C LEU A 336 17.07 -21.98 -9.69
N CYS A 337 16.73 -23.27 -9.62
CA CYS A 337 17.67 -24.32 -9.21
C CYS A 337 18.94 -24.37 -10.08
N TYR A 338 18.87 -23.98 -11.35
CA TYR A 338 20.04 -23.93 -12.24
C TYR A 338 20.96 -22.73 -11.96
N THR A 339 20.52 -21.75 -11.18
CA THR A 339 21.14 -20.43 -11.13
C THR A 339 22.36 -20.41 -10.22
N ASP A 340 23.45 -19.79 -10.70
CA ASP A 340 24.60 -19.44 -9.86
C ASP A 340 24.48 -18.04 -9.30
N VAL A 341 24.19 -17.07 -10.19
CA VAL A 341 24.02 -15.67 -9.84
C VAL A 341 22.72 -15.14 -10.46
N PHE A 342 21.90 -14.51 -9.64
CA PHE A 342 20.67 -13.85 -10.06
C PHE A 342 20.89 -12.35 -10.24
N LEU A 343 20.47 -11.80 -11.38
CA LEU A 343 20.62 -10.39 -11.72
C LEU A 343 19.27 -9.65 -11.60
N LEU A 344 19.23 -8.56 -10.83
CA LEU A 344 18.03 -7.72 -10.69
C LEU A 344 18.38 -6.21 -10.70
N PRO A 345 18.68 -5.64 -11.87
CA PRO A 345 19.10 -4.24 -12.01
C PRO A 345 17.93 -3.24 -12.07
N SER A 346 16.84 -3.50 -11.33
CA SER A 346 15.64 -2.66 -11.37
C SER A 346 15.94 -1.19 -11.02
N GLU A 347 15.30 -0.24 -11.69
CA GLU A 347 15.34 1.18 -11.34
C GLU A 347 14.55 1.49 -10.07
N THR A 348 13.42 0.81 -9.91
CA THR A 348 12.59 0.88 -8.70
C THR A 348 12.08 -0.51 -8.35
N GLU A 349 12.13 -0.87 -7.07
CA GLU A 349 11.67 -2.17 -6.59
C GLU A 349 11.08 -2.03 -5.18
N SER A 350 9.81 -2.37 -4.98
CA SER A 350 9.19 -2.17 -3.67
C SER A 350 9.80 -3.06 -2.58
N PHE A 351 10.19 -4.29 -2.91
CA PHE A 351 10.79 -5.23 -1.95
C PHE A 351 11.92 -6.05 -2.60
N GLY A 352 11.65 -6.69 -3.73
CA GLY A 352 12.63 -7.57 -4.39
C GLY A 352 12.29 -9.05 -4.23
N PHE A 353 11.02 -9.41 -4.42
CA PHE A 353 10.54 -10.78 -4.22
C PHE A 353 11.30 -11.81 -5.07
N ALA A 354 11.59 -11.49 -6.34
CA ALA A 354 12.37 -12.37 -7.21
C ALA A 354 13.81 -12.59 -6.73
N ALA A 355 14.42 -11.58 -6.08
CA ALA A 355 15.73 -11.76 -5.44
C ALA A 355 15.61 -12.69 -4.23
N LEU A 356 14.56 -12.55 -3.41
CA LEU A 356 14.31 -13.45 -2.28
C LEU A 356 14.08 -14.90 -2.75
N GLU A 357 13.34 -15.11 -3.83
CA GLU A 357 13.15 -16.42 -4.46
C GLU A 357 14.47 -17.03 -4.94
N ALA A 358 15.31 -16.23 -5.61
CA ALA A 358 16.62 -16.68 -6.03
C ALA A 358 17.53 -17.07 -4.85
N MET A 359 17.51 -16.29 -3.76
CA MET A 359 18.27 -16.60 -2.55
C MET A 359 17.82 -17.92 -1.91
N ALA A 360 16.50 -18.17 -1.87
CA ALA A 360 15.95 -19.42 -1.35
C ALA A 360 16.32 -20.63 -2.22
N ALA A 361 16.47 -20.41 -3.53
CA ALA A 361 16.98 -21.39 -4.50
C ALA A 361 18.52 -21.53 -4.49
N GLU A 362 19.20 -21.00 -3.47
CA GLU A 362 20.66 -21.01 -3.35
C GLU A 362 21.41 -20.26 -4.45
N ALA A 363 20.88 -19.15 -4.95
CA ALA A 363 21.61 -18.25 -5.84
C ALA A 363 22.16 -17.02 -5.09
N ALA A 364 23.36 -16.59 -5.47
CA ALA A 364 23.87 -15.29 -5.05
C ALA A 364 23.16 -14.16 -5.84
N VAL A 365 22.99 -12.98 -5.25
CA VAL A 365 22.22 -11.89 -5.90
C VAL A 365 23.10 -10.68 -6.24
N ILE A 366 22.98 -10.22 -7.48
CA ILE A 366 23.49 -8.91 -7.90
C ILE A 366 22.30 -8.04 -8.25
N SER A 367 22.11 -6.96 -7.51
CA SER A 367 20.96 -6.08 -7.68
C SER A 367 21.35 -4.61 -7.59
N THR A 368 20.44 -3.73 -7.98
CA THR A 368 20.58 -2.30 -7.66
C THR A 368 20.38 -2.05 -6.17
N ASN A 369 20.84 -0.90 -5.68
CA ASN A 369 20.67 -0.42 -4.32
C ASN A 369 19.35 0.36 -4.09
N THR A 370 18.34 0.13 -4.93
CA THR A 370 17.11 0.93 -4.96
C THR A 370 15.95 0.26 -4.23
N GLY A 371 15.04 1.07 -3.69
CA GLY A 371 13.79 0.58 -3.14
C GLY A 371 14.04 -0.35 -1.95
N GLY A 372 13.30 -1.45 -1.88
CA GLY A 372 13.45 -2.46 -0.83
C GLY A 372 14.61 -3.44 -1.02
N LEU A 373 15.35 -3.39 -2.14
CA LEU A 373 16.43 -4.35 -2.43
C LEU A 373 17.54 -4.38 -1.37
N PRO A 374 17.99 -3.26 -0.78
CA PRO A 374 18.97 -3.28 0.32
C PRO A 374 18.46 -3.95 1.61
N GLU A 375 17.15 -4.12 1.76
CA GLU A 375 16.55 -4.86 2.88
C GLU A 375 16.58 -6.38 2.64
N VAL A 376 16.75 -6.83 1.39
CA VAL A 376 16.75 -8.25 0.98
C VAL A 376 18.18 -8.74 0.66
N ASN A 377 18.93 -7.99 -0.13
CA ASN A 377 20.29 -8.34 -0.54
C ASN A 377 21.32 -7.52 0.25
N ILE A 378 22.05 -8.18 1.15
CA ILE A 378 23.06 -7.57 2.00
C ILE A 378 24.39 -7.48 1.25
N HIS A 379 24.78 -6.24 0.93
CA HIS A 379 26.00 -5.92 0.18
C HIS A 379 27.24 -6.58 0.80
N GLY A 380 27.97 -7.35 -0.01
CA GLY A 380 29.18 -8.08 0.37
C GLY A 380 28.94 -9.36 1.18
N VAL A 381 27.69 -9.70 1.51
CA VAL A 381 27.36 -10.85 2.37
C VAL A 381 26.53 -11.89 1.61
N THR A 382 25.35 -11.52 1.12
CA THR A 382 24.47 -12.41 0.34
C THR A 382 24.59 -12.18 -1.17
N GLY A 383 25.32 -11.13 -1.54
CA GLY A 383 25.44 -10.64 -2.90
C GLY A 383 26.06 -9.25 -2.92
N TYR A 384 25.89 -8.52 -4.03
CA TYR A 384 26.30 -7.12 -4.13
C TYR A 384 25.18 -6.22 -4.61
N LEU A 385 25.25 -4.98 -4.14
CA LEU A 385 24.39 -3.87 -4.53
C LEU A 385 25.20 -2.89 -5.36
N SER A 386 24.69 -2.50 -6.52
CA SER A 386 25.29 -1.50 -7.42
C SER A 386 24.35 -0.31 -7.61
N THR A 387 24.87 0.82 -8.09
CA THR A 387 24.00 1.96 -8.44
C THR A 387 23.24 1.69 -9.75
N ILE A 388 22.11 2.37 -9.98
CA ILE A 388 21.30 2.17 -11.20
C ILE A 388 22.15 2.47 -12.44
N GLY A 389 22.21 1.50 -13.37
CA GLY A 389 22.92 1.66 -14.64
C GLY A 389 24.43 1.43 -14.56
N ASP A 390 24.99 1.12 -13.38
CA ASP A 390 26.39 0.79 -13.21
C ASP A 390 26.66 -0.68 -13.58
N VAL A 391 26.62 -0.92 -14.89
CA VAL A 391 26.79 -2.23 -15.51
C VAL A 391 28.18 -2.80 -15.23
N GLU A 392 29.20 -1.93 -15.24
CA GLU A 392 30.59 -2.28 -15.00
C GLU A 392 30.79 -2.79 -13.57
N ASP A 393 30.27 -2.09 -12.55
CA ASP A 393 30.32 -2.56 -11.17
C ASP A 393 29.55 -3.86 -10.97
N MET A 394 28.35 -4.00 -11.57
CA MET A 394 27.59 -5.24 -11.53
C MET A 394 28.36 -6.41 -12.12
N ALA A 395 29.03 -6.21 -13.27
CA ALA A 395 29.82 -7.24 -13.91
C ALA A 395 31.05 -7.60 -13.08
N ALA A 396 31.78 -6.62 -12.56
CA ALA A 396 32.94 -6.83 -11.70
C ALA A 396 32.58 -7.61 -10.42
N ASN A 397 31.47 -7.26 -9.79
CA ASN A 397 30.97 -7.96 -8.60
C ASN A 397 30.47 -9.38 -8.94
N THR A 398 29.85 -9.57 -10.11
CA THR A 398 29.47 -10.91 -10.59
C THR A 398 30.70 -11.80 -10.79
N ILE A 399 31.73 -11.29 -11.46
CA ILE A 399 33.01 -11.99 -11.67
C ILE A 399 33.68 -12.31 -10.33
N LYS A 400 33.63 -11.38 -9.37
CA LYS A 400 34.17 -11.59 -8.02
C LYS A 400 33.49 -12.74 -7.28
N ILE A 401 32.18 -12.91 -7.42
CA ILE A 401 31.44 -14.06 -6.86
C ILE A 401 31.84 -15.35 -7.60
N LEU A 402 31.93 -15.30 -8.93
CA LEU A 402 32.17 -16.46 -9.79
C LEU A 402 33.64 -16.86 -9.94
N LYS A 403 34.57 -16.17 -9.25
CA LYS A 403 36.02 -16.39 -9.41
C LYS A 403 36.46 -17.82 -9.09
N ASP A 404 35.82 -18.47 -8.13
CA ASP A 404 36.08 -19.84 -7.68
C ASP A 404 34.85 -20.42 -6.98
N ASP A 405 34.75 -21.75 -6.95
CA ASP A 405 33.59 -22.46 -6.38
C ASP A 405 33.43 -22.23 -4.88
N VAL A 406 34.55 -22.01 -4.16
CA VAL A 406 34.50 -21.78 -2.71
C VAL A 406 33.77 -20.47 -2.43
N THR A 407 34.14 -19.41 -3.14
CA THR A 407 33.55 -18.08 -3.01
C THR A 407 32.10 -18.08 -3.44
N LEU A 408 31.77 -18.70 -4.59
CA LEU A 408 30.40 -18.83 -5.04
C LEU A 408 29.53 -19.53 -3.98
N ASN A 409 29.99 -20.67 -3.48
CA ASN A 409 29.26 -21.45 -2.48
C ASN A 409 29.08 -20.67 -1.16
N GLU A 410 30.08 -19.90 -0.73
CA GLU A 410 29.92 -19.03 0.45
C GLU A 410 28.78 -18.01 0.27
N PHE A 411 28.72 -17.33 -0.89
CA PHE A 411 27.64 -16.38 -1.17
C PHE A 411 26.28 -17.06 -1.25
N LYS A 412 26.19 -18.21 -1.93
CA LYS A 412 24.95 -19.01 -2.03
C LYS A 412 24.43 -19.43 -0.66
N GLN A 413 25.30 -19.95 0.20
CA GLN A 413 24.90 -20.41 1.53
C GLN A 413 24.51 -19.24 2.45
N ARG A 414 25.22 -18.11 2.38
CA ARG A 414 24.83 -16.89 3.12
C ARG A 414 23.48 -16.36 2.63
N ALA A 415 23.25 -16.33 1.32
CA ALA A 415 22.00 -15.92 0.72
C ALA A 415 20.82 -16.79 1.19
N LYS A 416 20.96 -18.12 1.10
CA LYS A 416 19.96 -19.07 1.59
C LYS A 416 19.73 -18.93 3.10
N ALA A 417 20.79 -18.79 3.90
CA ALA A 417 20.63 -18.63 5.34
C ALA A 417 19.86 -17.35 5.70
N HIS A 418 20.05 -16.27 4.91
CA HIS A 418 19.38 -15.00 5.11
C HIS A 418 17.87 -15.06 4.82
N THR A 419 17.39 -15.97 3.96
CA THR A 419 15.96 -16.09 3.65
C THR A 419 15.12 -16.50 4.84
N LYS A 420 15.72 -17.17 5.83
CA LYS A 420 15.03 -17.65 7.03
C LYS A 420 14.25 -16.57 7.74
N GLN A 421 14.75 -15.32 7.82
CA GLN A 421 14.00 -14.24 8.48
C GLN A 421 12.72 -13.84 7.73
N PHE A 422 12.64 -14.15 6.44
CA PHE A 422 11.47 -13.93 5.58
C PHE A 422 10.65 -15.22 5.41
N SER A 423 10.93 -16.28 6.18
CA SER A 423 10.16 -17.52 6.07
C SER A 423 8.71 -17.31 6.47
N LEU A 424 7.81 -18.10 5.91
CA LEU A 424 6.40 -18.11 6.31
C LEU A 424 6.26 -18.28 7.84
N GLN A 425 7.09 -19.10 8.47
CA GLN A 425 7.06 -19.35 9.91
C GLN A 425 7.40 -18.12 10.75
N ASN A 426 8.22 -17.20 10.22
CA ASN A 426 8.62 -15.98 10.94
C ASN A 426 7.68 -14.80 10.64
N ILE A 427 7.15 -14.72 9.42
CA ILE A 427 6.29 -13.61 9.00
C ILE A 427 4.81 -13.85 9.32
N LEU A 428 4.32 -15.08 9.23
CA LEU A 428 2.91 -15.40 9.50
C LEU A 428 2.48 -15.02 10.93
N PRO A 429 3.27 -15.31 11.99
CA PRO A 429 2.91 -14.87 13.35
C PRO A 429 2.75 -13.36 13.49
N VAL A 430 3.49 -12.56 12.72
CA VAL A 430 3.34 -11.09 12.72
C VAL A 430 1.99 -10.69 12.14
N TYR A 431 1.57 -11.34 11.03
CA TYR A 431 0.22 -11.14 10.48
C TYR A 431 -0.86 -11.65 11.43
N GLU A 432 -0.66 -12.81 12.04
CA GLU A 432 -1.60 -13.40 13.01
C GLU A 432 -1.74 -12.54 14.25
N GLU A 433 -0.65 -12.00 14.81
CA GLU A 433 -0.69 -11.06 15.93
C GLU A 433 -1.52 -9.82 15.56
N ILE A 434 -1.31 -9.29 14.35
CA ILE A 434 -2.14 -8.18 13.85
C ILE A 434 -3.60 -8.62 13.74
N TYR A 435 -3.92 -9.76 13.13
CA TYR A 435 -5.30 -10.20 12.99
C TYR A 435 -5.97 -10.56 14.32
N GLU A 436 -5.29 -11.25 15.22
CA GLU A 436 -5.80 -11.61 16.55
C GLU A 436 -6.09 -10.36 17.36
N SER A 437 -5.22 -9.38 17.26
CA SER A 437 -5.48 -8.13 17.91
C SER A 437 -6.63 -7.32 17.33
N LEU A 438 -7.01 -7.59 16.07
CA LEU A 438 -8.23 -7.07 15.49
C LEU A 438 -9.47 -7.84 15.94
N LYS A 439 -9.31 -9.07 16.47
CA LYS A 439 -10.39 -9.94 16.96
C LYS A 439 -10.69 -9.73 18.44
N GLU A 440 -9.73 -9.28 19.23
CA GLU A 440 -9.94 -9.07 20.66
C GLU A 440 -11.13 -8.12 20.87
N LYS A 441 -12.16 -8.66 21.53
CA LYS A 441 -13.38 -7.93 21.83
C LYS A 441 -12.98 -6.78 22.73
N VAL A 442 -13.18 -5.58 22.22
CA VAL A 442 -13.37 -4.43 23.07
C VAL A 442 -14.69 -4.65 23.83
N ASN A 443 -14.61 -5.28 25.00
CA ASN A 443 -15.76 -5.50 25.90
C ASN A 443 -16.29 -4.17 26.45
#